data_AF-G5E0X6-F1
#
_entry.id   AF-G5E0X6-F1
#
_cell.length_a   1.000
_cell.length_b   1.000
_cell.length_c   1.000
_cell.angle_alpha   90.00
_cell.angle_beta   90.00
_cell.angle_gamma   90.00
#
_symmetry.space_group_name_H-M   'P 1'
#
loop_
_entity.id
_entity.type
_entity.pdbx_description
1 polymer ?
#
loop_
_entity_poly.entity_id
_entity_poly.type
_entity_poly.pdbx_seq_one_letter_code
_entity_poly.pdbx_strand_id
1 'polypeptide(L)' 'MQMTFYFGYDNVEVLFTGLVINSAGEMAGAFVAVFLLAMLYEGLKIAREALLRKSQVSIRYNSMPVPGPNGTTLMETHK' A
#
# COMPACT_ATOMS: atom_id res chain seq x y z
N MET A 1 -8.02 -25.03 25.97
CA MET A 1 -7.95 -25.65 24.63
C MET A 1 -8.04 -24.54 23.60
N GLN A 2 -7.10 -24.49 22.66
CA GLN A 2 -7.06 -23.45 21.62
C GLN A 2 -8.10 -23.82 20.56
N MET A 3 -9.28 -23.21 20.63
CA MET A 3 -10.35 -23.40 19.65
C MET A 3 -10.01 -22.55 18.42
N THR A 4 -9.65 -23.19 17.31
CA THR A 4 -9.44 -22.50 16.02
C THR A 4 -10.76 -21.87 15.56
N PHE A 5 -10.71 -20.64 15.03
CA PHE A 5 -11.89 -19.87 14.60
C PHE A 5 -12.91 -19.65 15.73
N TYR A 6 -12.44 -19.09 16.84
CA TYR A 6 -13.28 -18.66 17.97
C TYR A 6 -14.14 -17.45 17.58
N PHE A 7 -15.44 -17.52 17.91
CA PHE A 7 -16.39 -16.43 17.77
C PHE A 7 -16.83 -15.96 19.16
N GLY A 8 -16.37 -14.78 19.56
CA GLY A 8 -16.68 -14.17 20.84
C GLY A 8 -15.87 -12.91 21.05
N TYR A 9 -16.13 -12.19 22.14
CA TYR A 9 -15.51 -10.90 22.46
C TYR A 9 -14.96 -10.84 23.88
N ASP A 10 -14.92 -11.98 24.58
CA ASP A 10 -14.42 -12.05 25.95
C ASP A 10 -12.91 -12.28 25.96
N ASN A 11 -12.18 -11.31 26.49
CA ASN A 11 -10.73 -11.37 26.71
C ASN A 11 -9.94 -11.68 25.41
N VAL A 12 -10.27 -10.97 24.33
CA VAL A 12 -9.62 -11.14 23.03
C VAL A 12 -8.52 -10.10 22.85
N GLU A 13 -7.25 -10.54 22.86
CA GLU A 13 -6.10 -9.67 22.59
C GLU A 13 -5.93 -9.44 21.08
N VAL A 14 -5.78 -8.18 20.66
CA VAL A 14 -5.59 -7.81 19.25
C VAL A 14 -4.20 -7.22 19.04
N LEU A 15 -3.30 -8.02 18.46
CA LEU A 15 -1.91 -7.69 18.10
C LEU A 15 -0.96 -7.37 19.28
N PHE A 16 -1.45 -6.72 20.32
CA PHE A 16 -0.68 -6.26 21.48
C PHE A 16 -1.35 -6.71 22.77
N THR A 17 -0.56 -7.11 23.76
CA THR A 17 -1.03 -7.59 25.07
C THR A 17 -1.79 -6.56 25.90
N GLY A 18 -1.72 -5.27 25.53
CA GLY A 18 -2.50 -4.20 26.16
C GLY A 18 -3.83 -3.89 25.46
N LEU A 19 -4.05 -4.41 24.25
CA LEU A 19 -5.26 -4.16 23.46
C LEU A 19 -6.20 -5.35 23.58
N VAL A 20 -6.91 -5.41 24.71
CA VAL A 20 -7.85 -6.49 25.04
C VAL A 20 -9.28 -6.02 24.82
N ILE A 21 -10.05 -6.80 24.07
CA ILE A 21 -11.49 -6.59 23.88
C ILE A 21 -12.23 -7.37 24.97
N ASN A 22 -13.11 -6.66 25.67
CA ASN A 22 -14.01 -7.25 26.69
C ASN A 22 -15.48 -6.82 26.51
N SER A 23 -15.77 -5.97 25.53
CA SER A 23 -17.12 -5.47 25.25
C SER A 23 -17.47 -5.57 23.77
N ALA A 24 -18.77 -5.75 23.47
CA ALA A 24 -19.27 -5.74 22.10
C ALA A 24 -18.97 -4.43 21.35
N GLY A 25 -18.94 -3.29 22.04
CA GLY A 25 -18.58 -2.00 21.45
C GLY A 25 -17.11 -1.92 21.05
N GLU A 26 -16.22 -2.46 21.90
CA GLU A 26 -14.77 -2.55 21.62
C GLU A 26 -14.50 -3.51 20.45
N MET A 27 -15.24 -4.61 20.37
CA MET A 27 -15.18 -5.53 19.22
C MET A 27 -15.57 -4.84 17.92
N ALA A 28 -16.68 -4.08 17.91
CA ALA A 28 -17.10 -3.32 16.74
C ALA A 28 -16.07 -2.26 16.33
N GLY A 29 -15.48 -1.55 17.31
CA GLY A 29 -14.42 -0.58 17.08
C GLY A 29 -13.15 -1.22 16.49
N ALA A 30 -12.70 -2.34 17.06
CA ALA A 30 -11.55 -3.10 16.58
C ALA A 30 -11.79 -3.64 15.16
N PHE A 31 -12.99 -4.15 14.87
CA PHE A 31 -13.36 -4.60 13.53
C PHE A 31 -13.25 -3.47 12.50
N VAL A 32 -13.83 -2.30 12.79
CA VAL A 32 -13.74 -1.13 11.89
C VAL A 32 -12.28 -0.69 11.71
N ALA A 33 -11.49 -0.65 12.79
CA ALA A 33 -10.08 -0.27 12.71
C ALA A 33 -9.26 -1.23 11.83
N VAL A 34 -9.43 -2.54 12.00
CA VAL A 34 -8.76 -3.55 11.17
C VAL A 34 -9.22 -3.49 9.72
N PHE A 35 -10.50 -3.24 9.47
CA PHE A 35 -11.03 -3.07 8.12
C PHE A 35 -10.42 -1.86 7.40
N LEU A 36 -10.37 -0.71 8.07
CA LEU A 36 -9.71 0.49 7.53
C LEU A 36 -8.22 0.25 7.27
N LEU A 37 -7.53 -0.44 8.20
CA LEU A 37 -6.12 -0.79 8.04
C LEU A 37 -5.90 -1.70 6.82
N ALA A 38 -6.79 -2.67 6.59
CA ALA A 38 -6.73 -3.56 5.43
C ALA A 38 -6.95 -2.79 4.11
N MET A 39 -7.94 -1.89 4.07
CA MET A 39 -8.16 -1.03 2.91
C MET A 39 -6.97 -0.11 2.64
N LEU A 40 -6.38 0.47 3.70
CA LEU A 40 -5.18 1.30 3.59
C LEU A 40 -3.99 0.49 3.07
N TYR A 41 -3.79 -0.73 3.57
CA TYR A 41 -2.72 -1.61 3.10
C TYR A 41 -2.83 -1.93 1.60
N GLU A 42 -4.02 -2.33 1.13
CA GLU A 42 -4.24 -2.57 -0.29
C GLU A 42 -4.11 -1.28 -1.13
N GLY A 43 -4.63 -0.16 -0.62
CA GLY A 43 -4.49 1.15 -1.26
C GLY A 43 -3.04 1.58 -1.43
N LEU A 44 -2.23 1.48 -0.37
CA LEU A 44 -0.79 1.81 -0.41
C LEU A 44 -0.03 0.88 -1.36
N LYS A 45 -0.37 -0.41 -1.37
CA LYS A 45 0.24 -1.40 -2.26
C LYS A 45 0.06 -0.98 -3.73
N ILE A 46 -1.17 -0.61 -4.11
CA ILE A 46 -1.50 -0.17 -5.47
C ILE A 46 -0.87 1.20 -5.77
N ALA A 47 -0.94 2.15 -4.84
CA ALA A 47 -0.37 3.48 -5.02
C ALA A 47 1.13 3.45 -5.29
N ARG A 48 1.88 2.59 -4.58
CA ARG A 48 3.31 2.35 -4.82
C ARG A 48 3.55 1.88 -6.26
N GLU A 49 2.81 0.89 -6.72
CA GLU A 49 2.95 0.38 -8.08
C GLU A 49 2.61 1.45 -9.13
N ALA A 50 1.54 2.21 -8.90
CA ALA A 50 1.13 3.30 -9.78
C ALA A 50 2.20 4.39 -9.88
N LEU A 51 2.81 4.79 -8.76
CA LEU A 51 3.90 5.78 -8.73
C LEU A 51 5.15 5.25 -9.44
N LEU A 52 5.52 3.99 -9.23
CA LEU A 52 6.64 3.36 -9.94
C LEU A 52 6.41 3.37 -11.46
N ARG A 53 5.22 2.96 -11.92
CA ARG A 53 4.88 2.98 -13.35
C ARG A 53 4.93 4.41 -13.92
N LYS A 54 4.40 5.41 -13.21
CA LYS A 54 4.47 6.82 -13.64
C LYS A 54 5.92 7.33 -13.73
N SER A 55 6.75 7.00 -12.74
CA SER A 55 8.17 7.41 -12.75
C SER A 55 8.97 6.79 -13.90
N GLN A 56 8.76 5.50 -14.20
CA GLN A 56 9.43 4.82 -15.31
C GLN A 56 9.02 5.37 -16.67
N VAL A 57 7.74 5.72 -16.84
CA VAL A 57 7.23 6.34 -18.08
C VAL A 57 7.83 7.73 -18.27
N SER A 58 7.88 8.55 -17.22
CA SER A 58 8.52 9.88 -17.26
C SER A 58 10.00 9.82 -17.62
N ILE A 59 10.75 8.85 -17.09
CA ILE A 59 12.18 8.67 -17.40
C ILE A 59 12.39 8.28 -18.87
N ARG A 60 11.53 7.43 -19.45
CA ARG A 60 11.68 6.95 -20.83
C ARG A 60 11.42 8.01 -21.89
N TYR A 61 10.66 9.07 -21.57
CA TYR A 61 10.51 10.24 -22.45
C TYR A 61 11.74 11.15 -22.42
N ASN A 62 12.40 11.28 -21.26
CA ASN A 62 13.60 12.12 -21.12
C ASN A 62 14.84 11.52 -21.80
N SER A 63 14.78 10.26 -22.22
CA SER A 63 15.87 9.57 -22.91
C SER A 63 15.48 9.05 -24.30
N MET A 64 14.39 9.56 -24.90
CA MET A 64 14.11 9.22 -26.30
C MET A 64 15.20 9.84 -27.21
N PRO A 65 15.91 9.04 -28.02
CA PRO A 65 16.82 9.59 -29.01
C PRO A 65 15.99 10.28 -30.09
N VAL A 66 16.03 11.61 -30.09
CA VAL A 66 15.40 12.42 -31.13
C VAL A 66 16.18 12.16 -32.43
N PRO A 67 15.52 11.79 -33.56
CA PRO A 67 16.22 11.66 -34.83
C PRO A 67 16.67 13.05 -35.28
N GLY A 68 17.97 13.34 -35.12
CA GLY A 68 18.57 14.49 -35.77
C GLY A 68 18.49 14.34 -37.30
N PRO A 69 18.51 15.45 -38.08
CA PRO A 69 18.30 15.43 -39.53
C PRO A 69 19.23 14.49 -40.32
N ASN A 70 20.32 14.01 -39.70
CA ASN A 70 21.37 13.19 -40.30
C ASN A 70 21.69 11.88 -39.54
N GLY A 71 20.77 11.34 -38.73
CA GLY A 71 20.93 9.99 -38.14
C GLY A 71 21.91 9.87 -36.96
N THR A 72 22.38 10.98 -36.39
CA THR A 72 23.15 10.97 -35.13
C THR A 72 22.25 11.30 -33.95
N THR A 73 22.13 10.37 -32.99
CA THR A 73 21.37 10.53 -31.76
C THR A 73 22.06 11.52 -30.83
N LEU A 74 21.47 12.70 -30.62
CA LEU A 74 21.91 13.65 -29.61
C LEU A 74 21.04 13.49 -28.36
N MET A 75 21.67 13.21 -27.22
CA MET A 75 21.01 13.28 -25.92
C MET A 75 21.07 14.73 -25.43
N GLU A 76 19.92 15.40 -25.33
CA GLU A 76 19.88 16.69 -24.66
C GLU A 76 19.93 16.49 -23.14
N THR A 77 21.06 16.83 -22.53
CA THR A 77 21.15 17.08 -21.09
C THR A 77 20.73 18.51 -20.82
N HIS A 78 19.52 18.70 -20.28
CA HIS A 78 19.08 20.01 -19.79
C HIS A 78 19.59 20.25 -18.35
N LYS A 79 20.20 21.43 -18.16
CA LYS A 79 20.76 21.97 -16.90
C LYS A 79 19.67 22.33 -15.89
#